data_AF-A0A402AKV5-F1
#
_entry.id   AF-A0A402AKV5-F1
#
_cell.length_a   1.000
_cell.length_b   1.000
_cell.length_c   1.000
_cell.angle_alpha   90.00
_cell.angle_beta   90.00
_cell.angle_gamma   90.00
#
_symmetry.space_group_name_H-M   'P 1'
#
loop_
_entity.id
_entity.type
_entity.pdbx_description
1 polymer ?
#
loop_
_entity_poly.entity_id
_entity_poly.type
_entity_poly.pdbx_seq_one_letter_code
_entity_poly.pdbx_strand_id
1 'polypeptide(L)'
;MVPDAPPLSQNARVRFHHHADADETCSALRKLANYLSDRLQEQRLKGQSIALILWPNQVHRNTRRLITNDNGEEMAFTAAEETISGQLQLERHTDEADIIAHHSLMLFAHYHRAGTRYLQVQLRIGDMITTAPTTYYPPPARARGRLTRKL
;
A
#
# COMPACT_ATOMS: atom_id res chain seq x y z
N MET A 1 -1.05 10.88 -21.88
CA MET A 1 -2.37 10.26 -21.63
C MET A 1 -2.60 10.28 -20.12
N VAL A 2 -3.67 10.92 -19.66
CA VAL A 2 -4.14 10.78 -18.27
C VAL A 2 -5.05 9.56 -18.25
N PRO A 3 -4.86 8.59 -17.34
CA PRO A 3 -5.75 7.43 -17.25
C PRO A 3 -7.17 7.89 -16.87
N ASP A 4 -8.19 7.33 -17.54
CA ASP A 4 -9.60 7.69 -17.32
C ASP A 4 -10.14 7.32 -15.92
N ALA A 5 -9.45 6.44 -15.20
CA ALA A 5 -9.80 6.03 -13.84
C ALA A 5 -8.57 6.09 -12.90
N PRO A 6 -8.75 6.43 -11.61
CA PRO A 6 -7.67 6.38 -10.63
C PRO A 6 -7.10 4.95 -10.52
N PRO A 7 -5.79 4.81 -10.25
CA PRO A 7 -5.19 3.51 -9.98
C PRO A 7 -5.79 2.91 -8.71
N LEU A 8 -5.92 1.57 -8.65
CA LEU A 8 -6.50 0.87 -7.49
C LEU A 8 -5.66 1.06 -6.20
N SER A 9 -4.34 1.22 -6.32
CA SER A 9 -3.46 1.48 -5.18
C SER A 9 -2.14 2.10 -5.62
N GLN A 10 -1.47 2.77 -4.69
CA GLN A 10 -0.07 3.19 -4.77
C GLN A 10 0.73 2.44 -3.71
N ASN A 11 1.96 2.05 -4.03
CA ASN A 11 2.84 1.40 -3.06
C ASN A 11 4.27 1.88 -3.20
N ALA A 12 5.01 1.76 -2.11
CA ALA A 12 6.43 2.02 -2.04
C ALA A 12 7.06 1.04 -1.04
N ARG A 13 8.30 0.62 -1.32
CA ARG A 13 9.01 -0.36 -0.51
C ARG A 13 10.45 0.06 -0.30
N VAL A 14 11.01 -0.32 0.85
CA VAL A 14 12.43 -0.26 1.16
C VAL A 14 12.91 -1.67 1.42
N ARG A 15 13.96 -2.09 0.70
CA ARG A 15 14.72 -3.29 1.01
C ARG A 15 16.01 -2.86 1.70
N PHE A 16 16.26 -3.41 2.88
CA PHE A 16 17.45 -3.12 3.66
C PHE A 16 18.62 -3.99 3.16
N HIS A 17 19.82 -3.42 3.14
CA HIS A 17 21.05 -4.19 2.87
C HIS A 17 21.55 -4.94 4.11
N HIS A 18 20.92 -4.71 5.26
CA HIS A 18 21.20 -5.32 6.55
C HIS A 18 19.90 -5.72 7.25
N HIS A 19 20.02 -6.35 8.41
CA HIS A 19 18.88 -6.70 9.25
C HIS A 19 18.43 -5.48 10.05
N ALA A 20 17.44 -4.75 9.56
CA ALA A 20 16.98 -3.52 10.18
C ALA A 20 16.27 -3.80 11.51
N ASP A 21 16.59 -3.00 12.52
CA ASP A 21 15.90 -3.05 13.81
C ASP A 21 14.56 -2.27 13.78
N ALA A 22 13.91 -2.16 14.93
CA ALA A 22 12.63 -1.48 15.04
C ALA A 22 12.74 0.03 14.74
N ASP A 23 13.79 0.70 15.20
CA ASP A 23 13.97 2.15 15.04
C ASP A 23 14.25 2.50 13.58
N GLU A 24 15.12 1.73 12.92
CA GLU A 24 15.40 1.85 11.49
C GLU A 24 14.14 1.58 10.64
N THR A 25 13.33 0.59 11.04
CA THR A 25 12.08 0.27 10.35
C THR A 25 11.05 1.40 10.52
N CYS A 26 10.91 1.97 11.72
CA CYS A 26 10.06 3.14 11.98
C CYS A 26 10.50 4.35 11.14
N SER A 27 11.82 4.60 11.07
CA SER A 27 12.40 5.67 10.24
C SER A 27 12.10 5.44 8.75
N ALA A 28 12.24 4.21 8.26
CA ALA A 28 11.92 3.86 6.87
C ALA A 28 10.42 4.04 6.57
N LEU A 29 9.54 3.66 7.48
CA LEU A 29 8.08 3.87 7.33
C LEU A 29 7.73 5.34 7.21
N ARG A 30 8.35 6.21 8.02
CA ARG A 30 8.13 7.66 7.91
C ARG A 30 8.60 8.22 6.56
N LYS A 31 9.74 7.76 6.05
CA LYS A 31 10.24 8.14 4.71
C LYS A 31 9.31 7.66 3.61
N LEU A 32 8.79 6.43 3.72
CA LEU A 32 7.82 5.88 2.77
C LEU A 32 6.50 6.66 2.80
N ALA A 33 6.02 7.05 3.97
CA ALA A 33 4.82 7.86 4.13
C ALA A 33 4.95 9.23 3.45
N ASN A 34 6.07 9.93 3.67
CA ASN A 34 6.35 11.21 3.00
C ASN A 34 6.40 11.03 1.48
N TYR A 35 7.15 10.04 1.00
CA TYR A 35 7.25 9.76 -0.44
C TYR A 35 5.90 9.45 -1.09
N LEU A 36 5.06 8.65 -0.42
CA LEU A 36 3.72 8.33 -0.93
C LEU A 36 2.80 9.53 -0.89
N SER A 37 2.85 10.34 0.18
CA SER A 37 2.11 11.60 0.30
C SER A 37 2.42 12.54 -0.87
N ASP A 38 3.71 12.79 -1.13
CA ASP A 38 4.13 13.68 -2.23
C ASP A 38 3.60 13.16 -3.57
N ARG A 39 3.73 11.85 -3.83
CA ARG A 39 3.23 11.22 -5.06
C ARG A 39 1.71 11.29 -5.20
N LEU A 40 0.97 11.12 -4.10
CA LEU A 40 -0.48 11.24 -4.08
C LEU A 40 -0.92 12.66 -4.42
N GLN A 41 -0.26 13.66 -3.83
CA GLN A 41 -0.53 15.08 -4.08
C GLN A 41 -0.21 15.47 -5.53
N GLU A 42 0.95 15.05 -6.06
CA GLU A 42 1.33 15.26 -7.47
C GLU A 42 0.28 14.72 -8.43
N GLN A 43 -0.28 13.55 -8.11
CA GLN A 43 -1.28 12.87 -8.94
C GLN A 43 -2.71 13.32 -8.64
N ARG A 44 -2.92 14.24 -7.69
CA ARG A 44 -4.23 14.66 -7.20
C ARG A 44 -5.10 13.46 -6.82
N LEU A 45 -4.51 12.56 -6.04
CA LEU A 45 -5.14 11.36 -5.54
C LEU A 45 -5.21 11.40 -4.02
N LYS A 46 -6.25 10.78 -3.45
CA LYS A 46 -6.31 10.45 -2.02
C LYS A 46 -6.69 8.99 -1.88
N GLY A 47 -6.21 8.34 -0.82
CA GLY A 47 -6.54 6.96 -0.51
C GLY A 47 -7.20 6.81 0.86
N GLN A 48 -8.01 5.76 1.03
CA GLN A 48 -8.69 5.48 2.29
C GLN A 48 -8.12 4.26 3.02
N SER A 49 -7.44 3.36 2.31
CA SER A 49 -6.87 2.15 2.91
C SER A 49 -5.36 2.25 3.05
N ILE A 50 -4.81 1.85 4.19
CA ILE A 50 -3.37 1.77 4.46
C ILE A 50 -3.02 0.33 4.80
N ALA A 51 -2.14 -0.28 4.01
CA ALA A 51 -1.63 -1.63 4.23
C ALA A 51 -0.12 -1.63 4.42
N LEU A 52 0.34 -2.41 5.38
CA LEU A 52 1.74 -2.62 5.72
C LEU A 52 2.11 -4.08 5.46
N ILE A 53 3.24 -4.30 4.79
CA ILE A 53 3.82 -5.62 4.59
C ILE A 53 5.26 -5.60 5.09
N LEU A 54 5.62 -6.58 5.92
CA LEU A 54 6.89 -6.73 6.59
C LEU A 54 7.51 -8.08 6.20
N TRP A 55 8.81 -8.07 5.88
CA TRP A 55 9.60 -9.28 5.65
C TRP A 55 10.55 -9.46 6.83
N PRO A 56 10.15 -10.25 7.85
CA PRO A 56 11.03 -10.53 8.97
C PRO A 56 12.21 -11.38 8.53
N ASN A 57 13.38 -11.09 9.06
CA ASN A 57 14.52 -11.99 9.03
C ASN A 57 14.27 -13.12 10.03
N GLN A 58 13.54 -14.15 9.61
CA GLN A 58 13.44 -15.35 10.41
C GLN A 58 14.78 -16.09 10.32
N VAL A 59 15.59 -15.99 11.38
CA VAL A 59 16.65 -16.96 11.62
C VAL A 59 15.91 -18.29 11.79
N HIS A 60 16.01 -19.15 10.78
CA HIS A 60 15.44 -20.50 10.83
C HIS A 60 15.87 -21.16 12.14
N ARG A 61 15.00 -21.17 13.16
CA ARG A 61 15.04 -22.25 14.13
C ARG A 61 14.63 -23.45 13.31
N ASN A 62 15.62 -24.20 12.85
CA ASN A 62 15.50 -25.50 12.19
C ASN A 62 14.71 -26.47 13.07
N THR A 63 13.41 -26.28 13.23
CA THR A 63 12.50 -27.41 13.35
C THR A 63 12.29 -27.88 11.92
N ARG A 64 13.30 -28.58 11.39
CA ARG A 64 13.20 -29.41 10.19
C ARG A 64 12.07 -30.40 10.49
N ARG A 65 10.83 -30.02 10.17
CA ARG A 65 9.73 -31.00 10.09
C ARG A 65 10.06 -31.86 8.90
N LEU A 66 10.79 -32.94 9.16
CA LEU A 66 10.89 -34.08 8.28
C LEU A 66 9.46 -34.61 8.15
N ILE A 67 8.80 -34.30 7.03
CA ILE A 67 7.61 -35.03 6.62
C ILE A 67 8.15 -36.14 5.73
N THR A 68 8.21 -37.34 6.29
CA THR A 68 8.52 -38.54 5.54
C THR A 68 7.30 -38.82 4.65
N ASN A 69 7.48 -38.78 3.33
CA ASN A 69 6.47 -39.33 2.42
C ASN A 69 6.39 -40.86 2.63
N ASP A 70 5.28 -41.49 2.21
CA ASP A 70 5.07 -42.95 2.34
C ASP A 70 6.15 -43.83 1.68
N ASN A 71 7.06 -43.22 0.89
CA ASN A 71 8.21 -43.87 0.25
C ASN A 71 9.55 -43.69 1.00
N GLY A 72 9.57 -43.06 2.19
CA GLY A 72 10.79 -42.93 3.00
C GLY A 72 11.79 -41.85 2.55
N GLU A 73 11.45 -41.02 1.57
CA GLU A 73 12.33 -39.93 1.09
C GLU A 73 12.13 -38.64 1.90
N GLU A 74 13.24 -38.11 2.44
CA GLU A 74 13.30 -36.82 3.14
C GLU A 74 13.25 -35.66 2.12
N MET A 75 12.08 -35.08 1.86
CA MET A 75 12.01 -33.82 1.09
C MET A 75 12.28 -32.62 2.01
N ALA A 76 13.33 -31.85 1.68
CA ALA A 76 13.56 -30.53 2.27
C ALA A 76 12.54 -29.53 1.71
N PHE A 77 11.51 -29.19 2.49
CA PHE A 77 10.58 -28.12 2.14
C PHE A 77 11.25 -26.77 2.42
N THR A 78 11.68 -26.07 1.37
CA THR A 78 12.05 -24.65 1.46
C THR A 78 10.79 -23.84 1.71
N ALA A 79 10.52 -23.51 2.97
CA ALA A 79 9.38 -22.68 3.34
C ALA A 79 9.49 -21.30 2.66
N ALA A 80 8.40 -20.88 2.01
CA ALA A 80 8.26 -19.53 1.45
C ALA A 80 8.56 -18.49 2.54
N GLU A 81 9.29 -17.41 2.20
CA GLU A 81 9.50 -16.28 3.10
C GLU A 81 8.15 -15.80 3.66
N GLU A 82 7.90 -16.08 4.95
CA GLU A 82 6.62 -15.77 5.57
C GLU A 82 6.53 -14.26 5.82
N THR A 83 5.76 -13.56 5.00
CA THR A 83 5.53 -12.12 5.15
C THR A 83 4.45 -11.86 6.18
N ILE A 84 4.66 -10.87 7.05
CA ILE A 84 3.63 -10.37 7.96
C ILE A 84 2.94 -9.20 7.27
N SER A 85 1.61 -9.21 7.20
CA SER A 85 0.85 -8.12 6.60
C SER A 85 -0.37 -7.74 7.42
N GLY A 86 -0.75 -6.48 7.31
CA GLY A 86 -1.99 -5.96 7.87
C GLY A 86 -2.46 -4.73 7.13
N GLN A 87 -3.74 -4.41 7.29
CA GLN A 87 -4.39 -3.29 6.64
C GLN A 87 -5.41 -2.66 7.57
N LEU A 88 -5.56 -1.34 7.45
CA LEU A 88 -6.63 -0.58 8.08
C LEU A 88 -7.31 0.32 7.06
N GLN A 89 -8.56 0.68 7.37
CA GLN A 89 -9.35 1.62 6.60
C GLN A 89 -9.57 2.88 7.41
N LEU A 90 -9.32 4.02 6.80
CA LEU A 90 -9.53 5.35 7.38
C LEU A 90 -10.99 5.75 7.25
N GLU A 91 -11.46 6.65 8.11
CA GLU A 91 -12.80 7.24 7.98
C GLU A 91 -12.93 8.14 6.75
N ARG A 92 -11.82 8.78 6.34
CA ARG A 92 -11.77 9.72 5.22
C ARG A 92 -10.58 9.43 4.32
N HIS A 93 -10.72 9.77 3.04
CA HIS A 93 -9.61 9.70 2.09
C HIS A 93 -8.55 10.76 2.42
N THR A 94 -7.29 10.37 2.41
CA THR A 94 -6.16 11.24 2.73
C THR A 94 -5.01 11.11 1.73
N ASP A 95 -4.23 12.17 1.66
CA ASP A 95 -2.94 12.33 0.99
C ASP A 95 -1.92 12.98 1.95
N GLU A 96 -2.21 12.99 3.26
CA GLU A 96 -1.37 13.62 4.28
C GLU A 96 -0.34 12.65 4.85
N ALA A 97 0.94 13.01 4.75
CA ALA A 97 2.05 12.20 5.24
C ALA A 97 1.93 11.82 6.72
N ASP A 98 1.50 12.74 7.59
CA ASP A 98 1.42 12.47 9.04
C ASP A 98 0.33 11.45 9.36
N ILE A 99 -0.82 11.50 8.68
CA ILE A 99 -1.88 10.49 8.84
C ILE A 99 -1.38 9.13 8.36
N ILE A 100 -0.70 9.08 7.20
CA ILE A 100 -0.15 7.84 6.64
C ILE A 100 0.93 7.25 7.56
N ALA A 101 1.83 8.09 8.06
CA ALA A 101 2.90 7.69 8.98
C ALA A 101 2.33 7.17 10.29
N HIS A 102 1.37 7.88 10.89
CA HIS A 102 0.75 7.47 12.16
C HIS A 102 0.14 6.06 12.06
N HIS A 103 -0.69 5.83 11.05
CA HIS A 103 -1.40 4.57 10.88
C HIS A 103 -0.48 3.40 10.47
N SER A 104 0.53 3.68 9.64
CA SER A 104 1.54 2.66 9.31
C SER A 104 2.39 2.27 10.53
N LEU A 105 2.73 3.22 11.40
CA LEU A 105 3.43 2.94 12.66
C LEU A 105 2.54 2.19 13.65
N MET A 106 1.23 2.48 13.71
CA MET A 106 0.30 1.67 14.51
C MET A 106 0.25 0.23 14.04
N LEU A 107 0.16 -0.01 12.72
CA LEU A 107 0.24 -1.37 12.16
C LEU A 107 1.57 -2.02 12.53
N PHE A 108 2.68 -1.28 12.39
CA PHE A 108 3.99 -1.81 12.77
C PHE A 108 4.04 -2.21 14.24
N ALA A 109 3.57 -1.35 15.15
CA ALA A 109 3.51 -1.64 16.58
C ALA A 109 2.64 -2.86 16.90
N HIS A 110 1.55 -3.07 16.16
CA HIS A 110 0.67 -4.22 16.34
C HIS A 110 1.33 -5.55 15.92
N TYR A 111 2.07 -5.55 14.81
CA TYR A 111 2.67 -6.76 14.25
C TYR A 111 4.12 -7.02 14.70
N HIS A 112 4.81 -5.99 15.18
CA HIS A 112 6.19 -6.11 15.61
C HIS A 112 6.31 -7.01 16.84
N ARG A 113 7.31 -7.88 16.82
CA ARG A 113 7.70 -8.68 17.99
C ARG A 113 9.13 -8.36 18.39
N ALA A 114 9.35 -8.21 19.70
CA ALA A 114 10.67 -7.94 20.26
C ALA A 114 11.72 -8.93 19.71
N GLY A 115 12.87 -8.41 19.28
CA GLY A 115 13.97 -9.19 18.70
C GLY A 115 13.80 -9.53 17.21
N THR A 116 12.68 -9.16 16.59
CA THR A 116 12.49 -9.31 15.14
C THR A 116 13.25 -8.22 14.41
N ARG A 117 14.02 -8.62 13.39
CA ARG A 117 14.66 -7.70 12.44
C ARG A 117 14.02 -7.87 11.08
N TYR A 118 14.06 -6.84 10.24
CA TYR A 118 13.38 -6.84 8.95
C TYR A 118 14.37 -6.70 7.80
N LEU A 119 14.10 -7.42 6.71
CA LEU A 119 14.86 -7.33 5.45
C LEU A 119 14.20 -6.37 4.46
N GLN A 120 12.88 -6.22 4.56
CA GLN A 120 12.10 -5.36 3.70
C GLN A 120 10.84 -4.87 4.42
N VAL A 121 10.42 -3.67 4.06
CA VAL A 121 9.14 -3.09 4.45
C VAL A 121 8.47 -2.46 3.22
N GLN A 122 7.16 -2.66 3.09
CA GLN A 122 6.35 -2.07 2.03
C GLN A 122 5.10 -1.43 2.61
N LEU A 123 4.84 -0.21 2.17
CA LEU A 123 3.62 0.53 2.48
C LEU A 123 2.77 0.64 1.20
N ARG A 124 1.47 0.40 1.33
CA ARG A 124 0.50 0.49 0.25
C ARG A 124 -0.68 1.34 0.68
N ILE A 125 -1.09 2.27 -0.19
CA ILE A 125 -2.29 3.09 -0.07
C ILE A 125 -3.29 2.62 -1.12
N GLY A 126 -4.49 2.23 -0.69
CA GLY A 126 -5.57 1.73 -1.55
C GLY A 126 -6.86 2.55 -1.40
N ASP A 127 -7.90 2.10 -2.07
CA ASP A 127 -9.22 2.75 -2.11
C ASP A 127 -9.07 4.22 -2.53
N MET A 128 -8.65 4.38 -3.79
CA MET A 128 -8.17 5.64 -4.34
C MET A 128 -9.28 6.44 -5.02
N ILE A 129 -9.29 7.75 -4.78
CA ILE A 129 -10.14 8.71 -5.47
C ILE A 129 -9.30 9.81 -6.13
N THR A 130 -9.80 10.35 -7.24
CA THR A 130 -9.26 11.58 -7.83
C THR A 130 -9.85 12.81 -7.12
N THR A 131 -9.02 13.80 -6.85
CA THR A 131 -9.44 15.11 -6.28
C THR A 131 -9.48 16.21 -7.32
N ALA A 132 -9.24 15.88 -8.60
CA ALA A 132 -9.42 16.82 -9.69
C ALA A 132 -10.84 17.40 -9.63
N PRO A 133 -11.02 18.72 -9.79
CA PRO A 133 -12.35 19.25 -10.01
C PRO A 133 -12.87 18.51 -11.24
N THR A 134 -13.98 17.80 -11.06
CA THR A 134 -14.79 17.32 -12.17
C THR A 134 -15.07 18.58 -12.99
N THR A 135 -14.31 18.78 -14.07
CA THR A 135 -14.64 19.76 -15.09
C THR A 135 -15.99 19.31 -15.58
N TYR A 136 -17.03 19.88 -15.00
CA TYR A 136 -18.39 19.72 -15.42
C TYR A 136 -18.39 20.21 -16.86
N TYR A 137 -18.28 19.27 -17.79
CA TYR A 137 -18.48 19.56 -19.21
C TYR A 137 -20.00 19.65 -19.33
N PRO A 138 -20.60 20.86 -19.37
CA PRO A 138 -22.04 20.93 -19.56
C PRO A 138 -22.36 20.18 -20.85
N PRO A 139 -23.38 19.31 -20.86
CA PRO A 139 -23.79 18.65 -22.08
C PRO A 139 -24.03 19.73 -23.15
N PRO A 140 -23.60 19.54 -24.40
CA PRO A 140 -23.81 20.53 -25.45
C PRO A 140 -25.29 20.84 -25.47
N ALA A 141 -25.63 22.08 -25.08
CA ALA A 141 -27.00 22.55 -25.08
C ALA A 141 -27.52 22.32 -26.50
N ARG A 142 -28.47 21.39 -26.65
CA ARG A 142 -29.14 21.16 -27.93
C ARG A 142 -29.59 22.52 -28.43
N ALA A 143 -28.95 23.03 -29.48
CA ALA A 143 -29.39 24.22 -30.15
C ALA A 143 -30.81 23.95 -30.64
N ARG A 144 -31.81 24.43 -29.91
CA ARG A 144 -33.21 24.46 -30.35
C ARG A 144 -33.24 25.37 -31.58
N GLY A 145 -33.11 24.75 -32.74
CA GLY A 145 -33.32 25.37 -34.03
C GLY A 145 -34.68 26.04 -34.07
N ARG A 146 -34.64 27.33 -34.35
CA ARG A 146 -35.72 28.29 -34.63
C ARG A 146 -37.05 27.70 -35.13
N LEU A 147 -38.12 28.28 -34.58
CA LEU A 147 -39.46 28.35 -35.17
C LEU A 147 -39.42 28.78 -36.64
N THR A 148 -39.95 27.96 -37.54
CA THR A 148 -40.52 28.42 -38.80
C THR A 148 -42.00 28.72 -38.59
N ARG A 149 -42.33 30.02 -38.49
CA ARG A 149 -43.71 30.53 -38.51
C ARG A 149 -44.19 30.54 -39.96
N LYS A 150 -45.41 30.04 -40.17
CA LYS A 150 -46.15 30.00 -41.44
C LYS A 150 -46.15 31.34 -42.19
N LEU A 151 -46.09 31.26 -43.52
CA LEU A 151 -46.92 32.00 -44.49
C LEU A 151 -47.26 31.05 -45.64
#